data_AF-A0A0D0D3E0-F1
#
_entry.id   AF-A0A0D0D3E0-F1
#
_cell.length_a   1.000
_cell.length_b   1.000
_cell.length_c   1.000
_cell.angle_alpha   90.00
_cell.angle_beta   90.00
_cell.angle_gamma   90.00
#
_symmetry.space_group_name_H-M   'P 1'
#
loop_
_entity.id
_entity.type
_entity.pdbx_description
1 polymer ?
#
loop_
_entity_poly.entity_id
_entity_poly.type
_entity_poly.pdbx_seq_one_letter_code
_entity_poly.pdbx_strand_id
1 'polypeptide(L)'
;HVLHFIQGIEEPLISAIDCLSPCGFCGQSQLAHPKCALKLKVTSSHGSEFLTDCPIQAQIKFGYADKGSQKQLCQNIPLWCPLCPLPPHLKVTDWRPRVWRYNMEQHLNFHHPEYTHPGKLIGVPLPSSTAATVFLTPLEKVRLGVPVHPKFMLISMPTIKLPPSHLLQPWL
;
A
#
# COMPACT_ATOMS: atom_id res chain seq x y z
N HIS A 1 4.59 14.69 -9.53
CA HIS A 1 4.03 13.61 -8.68
C HIS A 1 4.63 12.25 -9.05
N VAL A 2 5.30 11.59 -8.10
CA VAL A 2 6.01 10.30 -8.33
C VAL A 2 5.13 9.21 -8.96
N LEU A 3 3.86 9.10 -8.52
CA LEU A 3 2.92 8.12 -9.10
C LEU A 3 2.67 8.33 -10.60
N HIS A 4 2.53 9.56 -11.09
CA HIS A 4 2.26 9.81 -12.51
C HIS A 4 3.43 9.37 -13.37
N PHE A 5 4.65 9.72 -12.96
CA PHE A 5 5.85 9.26 -13.65
C PHE A 5 5.95 7.73 -13.69
N ILE A 6 5.71 7.04 -12.57
CA ILE A 6 5.70 5.56 -12.52
C ILE A 6 4.65 4.97 -13.47
N GLN A 7 3.57 5.71 -13.74
CA GLN A 7 2.49 5.33 -14.67
C GLN A 7 2.73 5.82 -16.10
N GLY A 8 3.91 6.36 -16.41
CA GLY A 8 4.27 6.84 -17.75
C GLY A 8 3.61 8.15 -18.16
N ILE A 9 3.07 8.92 -17.21
CA ILE A 9 2.56 10.27 -17.44
C ILE A 9 3.71 11.25 -17.31
N GLU A 10 3.88 12.11 -18.33
CA GLU A 10 4.88 13.18 -18.29
C GLU A 10 4.56 14.18 -17.18
N GLU A 11 5.46 14.29 -16.21
CA GLU A 11 5.42 15.32 -15.19
C GLU A 11 6.83 15.84 -14.89
N PRO A 12 6.97 17.14 -14.56
CA PRO A 12 8.24 17.68 -14.12
C PRO A 12 8.61 17.07 -12.76
N LEU A 13 9.63 16.23 -12.75
CA LEU A 13 10.18 15.66 -11.53
C LEU A 13 11.37 16.49 -11.03
N ILE A 14 11.50 16.54 -9.70
CA ILE A 14 12.65 17.18 -9.03
C ILE A 14 13.95 16.39 -9.30
N SER A 15 13.84 15.08 -9.57
CA SER A 15 14.97 14.24 -9.93
C SER A 15 14.51 13.05 -10.79
N ALA A 16 15.42 12.46 -11.57
CA ALA A 16 15.14 11.27 -12.34
C ALA A 16 14.71 10.12 -11.40
N ILE A 17 13.62 9.44 -11.72
CA ILE A 17 13.19 8.21 -11.06
C ILE A 17 13.71 7.06 -11.93
N ASP A 18 14.90 6.58 -11.63
CA ASP A 18 15.57 5.49 -12.34
C ASP A 18 15.58 4.19 -11.53
N CYS A 19 14.89 4.16 -10.38
CA CYS A 19 15.28 3.25 -9.33
C CYS A 19 14.12 2.59 -8.57
N LEU A 20 14.43 1.41 -8.05
CA LEU A 20 13.54 0.53 -7.31
C LEU A 20 13.01 1.21 -6.04
N SER A 21 11.69 1.14 -5.82
CA SER A 21 10.99 1.64 -4.64
C SER A 21 11.26 3.14 -4.36
N PRO A 22 10.84 4.03 -5.28
CA PRO A 22 11.05 5.47 -5.14
C PRO A 22 10.31 6.05 -3.93
N CYS A 23 10.94 7.03 -3.29
CA CYS A 23 10.38 7.80 -2.19
C CYS A 23 9.20 8.66 -2.65
N GLY A 24 8.09 8.67 -1.89
CA GLY A 24 6.90 9.48 -2.20
C GLY A 24 7.11 10.98 -2.10
N PHE A 25 8.24 11.44 -1.57
CA PHE A 25 8.58 12.85 -1.46
C PHE A 25 9.55 13.30 -2.55
N CYS A 26 10.74 12.69 -2.60
CA CYS A 26 11.81 13.13 -3.52
C CYS A 26 11.95 12.27 -4.78
N GLY A 27 11.25 11.13 -4.88
CA GLY A 27 11.39 10.19 -5.99
C GLY A 27 12.63 9.29 -5.95
N GLN A 28 13.60 9.58 -5.09
CA GLN A 28 14.83 8.79 -4.96
C GLN A 28 14.58 7.39 -4.39
N SER A 29 15.36 6.39 -4.82
CA SER A 29 15.23 5.03 -4.30
C SER A 29 15.57 4.95 -2.81
N GLN A 30 14.73 4.23 -2.07
CA GLN A 30 14.97 3.95 -0.66
C GLN A 30 16.18 3.04 -0.42
N LEU A 31 16.64 2.30 -1.44
CA LEU A 31 17.86 1.47 -1.35
C LEU A 31 19.11 2.34 -1.40
N ALA A 32 19.17 3.27 -2.35
CA ALA A 32 20.29 4.20 -2.51
C ALA A 32 20.29 5.30 -1.43
N HIS A 33 19.10 5.66 -0.93
CA HIS A 33 18.91 6.70 0.08
C HIS A 33 18.12 6.16 1.28
N PRO A 34 18.78 5.48 2.23
CA PRO A 34 18.13 4.92 3.42
C PRO A 34 17.35 5.94 4.27
N LYS A 35 17.73 7.22 4.21
CA LYS A 35 16.99 8.32 4.87
C LYS A 35 15.56 8.49 4.33
N CYS A 36 15.32 8.05 3.10
CA CYS A 36 13.99 8.04 2.49
C CYS A 36 13.13 6.85 2.92
N ALA A 37 13.69 5.90 3.68
CA ALA A 37 12.93 4.81 4.25
C ALA A 37 11.83 5.38 5.16
N LEU A 38 10.65 4.80 5.07
CA LEU A 38 9.49 5.28 5.80
C LEU A 38 9.06 4.27 6.86
N LYS A 39 8.85 4.78 8.06
CA LYS A 39 8.28 4.03 9.18
C LYS A 39 6.92 4.59 9.53
N LEU A 40 6.00 3.76 9.99
CA LEU A 40 4.71 4.19 10.54
C LEU A 40 4.43 3.45 11.83
N LYS A 41 3.81 4.15 12.76
CA LYS A 41 3.22 3.58 13.97
C LYS A 41 1.73 3.93 14.03
N VAL A 42 0.94 3.02 14.57
CA VAL A 42 -0.46 3.31 14.95
C VAL A 42 -0.44 3.91 16.35
N THR A 43 -1.14 5.01 16.55
CA THR A 43 -1.22 5.68 17.86
C THR A 43 -2.34 5.06 18.70
N SER A 44 -2.29 5.28 20.02
CA SER A 44 -3.30 4.80 20.98
C SER A 44 -4.71 5.34 20.71
N SER A 45 -4.83 6.46 19.98
CA SER A 45 -6.09 7.08 19.58
C SER A 45 -6.61 6.62 18.21
N HIS A 46 -6.14 5.46 17.70
CA HIS A 46 -6.41 4.97 16.35
C HIS A 46 -5.92 5.90 15.22
N GLY A 47 -5.07 6.86 15.54
CA GLY A 47 -4.35 7.66 14.56
C GLY A 47 -3.16 6.90 13.96
N SER A 48 -2.52 7.49 12.97
CA SER A 48 -1.27 6.97 12.40
C SER A 48 -0.28 8.10 12.24
N GLU A 49 0.96 7.85 12.64
CA GLU A 49 2.09 8.74 12.45
C GLU A 49 3.10 8.04 11.55
N PHE A 50 3.64 8.77 10.57
CA PHE A 50 4.78 8.28 9.79
C PHE A 50 6.03 9.10 10.10
N LEU A 51 7.19 8.46 9.92
CA LEU A 51 8.51 9.00 10.14
C LEU A 51 9.36 8.72 8.90
N THR A 52 10.03 9.76 8.40
CA THR A 52 11.05 9.66 7.35
C THR A 52 12.09 10.76 7.58
N ASP A 53 13.33 10.50 7.20
CA ASP A 53 14.42 11.48 7.23
C ASP A 53 14.67 12.06 5.83
N CYS A 54 13.70 11.95 4.93
CA CYS A 54 13.79 12.52 3.59
C CYS A 54 13.98 14.04 3.68
N PRO A 55 15.02 14.62 3.04
CA PRO A 55 15.28 16.06 3.08
C PRO A 55 14.14 16.92 2.50
N ILE A 56 13.35 16.36 1.57
CA ILE A 56 12.25 17.03 0.87
C ILE A 56 10.90 16.58 1.45
N GLN A 57 10.87 16.07 2.69
CA GLN A 57 9.61 15.68 3.31
C GLN A 57 8.67 16.89 3.45
N ALA A 58 7.44 16.72 3.00
CA ALA A 58 6.37 17.66 3.27
C ALA A 58 5.60 17.22 4.52
N GLN A 59 5.07 18.18 5.29
CA GLN A 59 4.18 17.85 6.40
C GLN A 59 2.85 17.29 5.84
N ILE A 60 2.71 15.97 5.84
CA ILE A 60 1.46 15.31 5.49
C ILE A 60 0.79 14.83 6.77
N LYS A 61 -0.47 15.19 6.97
CA LYS A 61 -1.29 14.59 8.02
C LYS A 61 -1.91 13.30 7.48
N PHE A 62 -1.46 12.15 7.97
CA PHE A 62 -1.84 10.83 7.47
C PHE A 62 -3.36 10.65 7.35
N GLY A 63 -4.12 10.99 8.40
CA GLY A 63 -5.58 10.82 8.40
C GLY A 63 -6.33 11.63 7.33
N TYR A 64 -5.75 12.72 6.83
CA TYR A 64 -6.33 13.46 5.70
C TYR A 64 -5.94 12.82 4.36
N ALA A 65 -4.69 12.35 4.24
CA ALA A 65 -4.22 11.67 3.05
C ALA A 65 -4.95 10.32 2.84
N ASP A 66 -5.26 9.61 3.92
CA ASP A 66 -5.98 8.32 3.91
C ASP A 66 -7.44 8.48 3.48
N LYS A 67 -8.16 9.45 4.04
CA LYS A 67 -9.55 9.73 3.64
C LYS A 67 -9.66 10.22 2.20
N GLY A 68 -8.63 10.91 1.70
CA GLY A 68 -8.68 11.64 0.44
C GLY A 68 -9.66 12.81 0.50
N SER A 69 -9.54 13.76 -0.44
CA SER A 69 -10.52 14.84 -0.59
C SER A 69 -10.59 15.31 -2.04
N GLN A 70 -11.58 16.13 -2.39
CA GLN A 70 -11.61 16.75 -3.73
C GLN A 70 -10.37 17.61 -4.01
N LYS A 71 -9.73 18.17 -2.97
CA LYS A 71 -8.47 18.93 -3.09
C LYS A 71 -7.22 18.04 -3.00
N GLN A 72 -7.37 16.81 -2.53
CA GLN A 72 -6.28 15.87 -2.29
C GLN A 72 -6.61 14.55 -2.98
N LEU A 73 -6.35 14.55 -4.28
CA LEU A 73 -6.74 13.50 -5.22
C LEU A 73 -6.04 12.17 -4.96
N CYS A 74 -4.91 12.18 -4.23
CA CYS A 74 -4.08 11.00 -4.01
C CYS A 74 -4.17 10.47 -2.58
N GLN A 75 -4.73 9.26 -2.44
CA GLN A 75 -4.58 8.40 -1.25
C GLN A 75 -3.29 7.57 -1.32
N ASN A 76 -2.22 8.12 -1.93
CA ASN A 76 -0.92 7.49 -1.86
C ASN A 76 -0.32 7.71 -0.47
N ILE A 77 -0.73 6.83 0.43
CA ILE A 77 -0.23 6.75 1.79
C ILE A 77 0.73 5.58 1.90
N PRO A 78 1.66 5.63 2.87
CA PRO A 78 2.44 4.47 3.21
C PRO A 78 1.60 3.43 3.94
N LEU A 79 1.65 2.19 3.46
CA LEU A 79 0.86 1.08 3.96
C LEU A 79 1.75 -0.02 4.54
N TRP A 80 1.17 -0.75 5.49
CA TRP A 80 1.71 -2.04 5.90
C TRP A 80 1.33 -3.07 4.83
N CYS A 81 2.27 -3.92 4.45
CA CYS A 81 1.96 -5.10 3.64
C CYS A 81 1.33 -6.17 4.54
N PRO A 82 0.07 -6.58 4.31
CA PRO A 82 -0.59 -7.58 5.14
C PRO A 82 0.02 -8.98 5.11
N LEU A 83 0.85 -9.25 4.10
CA LEU A 83 1.53 -10.54 3.90
C LEU A 83 2.88 -10.60 4.64
N CYS A 84 3.46 -9.44 4.98
CA CYS A 84 4.71 -9.41 5.72
C CYS A 84 4.49 -9.92 7.15
N PRO A 85 5.26 -10.92 7.60
CA PRO A 85 5.10 -11.45 8.95
C PRO A 85 5.37 -10.36 9.97
N LEU A 86 4.63 -10.44 11.07
CA LEU A 86 4.91 -9.58 12.20
C LEU A 86 5.97 -10.23 13.10
N PRO A 87 7.12 -9.56 13.36
CA PRO A 87 8.07 -10.05 14.33
C PRO A 87 7.39 -10.29 15.69
N PRO A 88 7.65 -11.43 16.37
CA PRO A 88 6.89 -11.87 17.55
C PRO A 88 6.81 -10.84 18.70
N HIS A 89 7.80 -9.94 18.78
CA HIS A 89 7.93 -8.97 19.86
C HIS A 89 7.43 -7.57 19.50
N LEU A 90 7.04 -7.32 18.24
CA LEU A 90 6.59 -5.99 17.83
C LEU A 90 5.09 -5.81 18.11
N LYS A 91 4.77 -4.79 18.89
CA LYS A 91 3.39 -4.31 19.12
C LYS A 91 2.93 -3.48 17.94
N VAL A 92 1.62 -3.44 17.69
CA VAL A 92 1.00 -2.68 16.60
C VAL A 92 1.37 -1.19 16.65
N THR A 93 1.65 -0.69 17.85
CA THR A 93 2.06 0.69 18.16
C THR A 93 3.54 0.99 17.88
N ASP A 94 4.34 0.00 17.52
CA ASP A 94 5.77 0.19 17.26
C ASP A 94 6.00 0.75 15.85
N TRP A 95 7.11 1.50 15.69
CA TRP A 95 7.56 1.98 14.40
C TRP A 95 7.94 0.81 13.48
N ARG A 96 7.30 0.75 12.31
CA ARG A 96 7.47 -0.37 11.37
C ARG A 96 7.73 0.13 9.97
N PRO A 97 8.55 -0.59 9.17
CA PRO A 97 8.69 -0.31 7.76
C PRO A 97 7.35 -0.27 7.04
N ARG A 98 7.27 0.61 6.05
CA ARG A 98 6.07 0.79 5.21
C ARG A 98 6.45 0.94 3.75
N VAL A 99 5.48 0.60 2.92
CA VAL A 99 5.60 0.65 1.48
C VAL A 99 4.61 1.71 0.99
N TRP A 100 5.07 2.67 0.19
CA TRP A 100 4.13 3.55 -0.51
C TRP A 100 3.16 2.71 -1.32
N ARG A 101 1.86 3.05 -1.31
CA ARG A 101 0.85 2.24 -2.00
C ARG A 101 1.20 1.94 -3.46
N TYR A 102 1.75 2.92 -4.18
CA TYR A 102 2.20 2.72 -5.57
C TYR A 102 3.42 1.79 -5.72
N ASN A 103 4.21 1.60 -4.66
CA ASN A 103 5.35 0.67 -4.63
C ASN A 103 4.91 -0.75 -4.27
N MET A 104 3.64 -1.00 -3.95
CA MET A 104 3.25 -2.32 -3.44
C MET A 104 3.46 -3.42 -4.47
N GLU A 105 3.16 -3.19 -5.75
CA GLU A 105 3.40 -4.22 -6.78
C GLU A 105 4.87 -4.63 -6.85
N GLN A 106 5.77 -3.65 -6.77
CA GLN A 106 7.19 -3.93 -6.71
C GLN A 106 7.57 -4.68 -5.42
N HIS A 107 7.04 -4.26 -4.27
CA HIS A 107 7.26 -4.95 -3.01
C HIS A 107 6.78 -6.41 -3.05
N LEU A 108 5.61 -6.68 -3.64
CA LEU A 108 5.08 -8.03 -3.83
C LEU A 108 6.03 -8.86 -4.70
N ASN A 109 6.55 -8.31 -5.79
CA ASN A 109 7.53 -9.00 -6.63
C ASN A 109 8.78 -9.47 -5.88
N PHE A 110 9.30 -8.65 -4.95
CA PHE A 110 10.53 -8.96 -4.22
C PHE A 110 10.30 -9.82 -2.96
N HIS A 111 9.23 -9.54 -2.22
CA HIS A 111 9.03 -10.13 -0.89
C HIS A 111 7.94 -11.19 -0.83
N HIS A 112 7.05 -11.21 -1.82
CA HIS A 112 5.91 -12.12 -1.92
C HIS A 112 5.75 -12.66 -3.35
N PRO A 113 6.84 -13.18 -3.97
CA PRO A 113 6.84 -13.61 -5.37
C PRO A 113 5.86 -14.75 -5.64
N GLU A 114 5.38 -15.45 -4.62
CA GLU A 114 4.38 -16.50 -4.74
C GLU A 114 3.00 -15.97 -5.17
N TYR A 115 2.69 -14.68 -4.97
CA TYR A 115 1.36 -14.12 -5.25
C TYR A 115 1.25 -13.44 -6.62
N THR A 116 0.07 -13.54 -7.21
CA THR A 116 -0.32 -12.76 -8.40
C THR A 116 -0.69 -11.32 -8.02
N HIS A 117 -0.48 -10.39 -8.94
CA HIS A 117 -0.89 -8.98 -8.83
C HIS A 117 -1.02 -8.39 -10.24
N PRO A 118 -1.47 -7.12 -10.43
CA PRO A 118 -1.71 -6.55 -11.76
C PRO A 118 -0.51 -6.67 -12.71
N GLY A 119 0.71 -6.42 -12.23
CA GLY A 119 1.96 -6.63 -13.00
C GLY A 119 2.48 -8.08 -13.09
N LYS A 120 1.85 -9.07 -12.45
CA LYS A 120 2.26 -10.48 -12.45
C LYS A 120 1.07 -11.44 -12.41
N LEU A 121 0.78 -12.07 -13.54
CA LEU A 121 -0.40 -12.94 -13.70
C LEU A 121 -0.15 -14.42 -13.35
N ILE A 122 1.08 -14.78 -12.97
CA ILE A 122 1.47 -16.16 -12.63
C ILE A 122 1.76 -16.25 -11.13
N GLY A 123 1.09 -17.17 -10.42
CA GLY A 123 1.25 -17.38 -8.98
C GLY A 123 -0.06 -17.78 -8.29
N VAL A 124 -0.05 -17.74 -6.96
CA VAL A 124 -1.22 -17.93 -6.10
C VAL A 124 -2.06 -16.64 -6.09
N PRO A 125 -3.41 -16.72 -6.20
CA PRO A 125 -4.27 -15.54 -6.10
C PRO A 125 -4.04 -14.73 -4.82
N LEU A 126 -3.92 -13.41 -4.95
CA LEU A 126 -3.76 -12.52 -3.79
C LEU A 126 -5.03 -12.54 -2.92
N PRO A 127 -4.93 -12.58 -1.58
CA PRO A 127 -6.10 -12.50 -0.72
C PRO A 127 -6.88 -11.21 -0.96
N SER A 128 -8.22 -11.30 -1.08
CA SER A 128 -9.10 -10.14 -1.29
C SER A 128 -8.92 -9.01 -0.28
N SER A 129 -8.75 -9.33 1.00
CA SER A 129 -8.46 -8.35 2.05
C SER A 129 -7.13 -7.60 1.81
N THR A 130 -6.13 -8.31 1.30
CA THR A 130 -4.83 -7.72 0.94
C THR A 130 -4.99 -6.84 -0.29
N ALA A 131 -5.61 -7.35 -1.36
CA ALA A 131 -5.84 -6.61 -2.60
C ALA A 131 -6.59 -5.28 -2.37
N ALA A 132 -7.63 -5.31 -1.53
CA ALA A 132 -8.43 -4.13 -1.19
C ALA A 132 -7.62 -3.07 -0.41
N THR A 133 -6.62 -3.50 0.37
CA THR A 133 -5.76 -2.59 1.13
C THR A 133 -4.71 -1.96 0.23
N VAL A 134 -4.10 -2.75 -0.67
CA VAL A 134 -2.85 -2.34 -1.31
C VAL A 134 -2.99 -1.74 -2.70
N PHE A 135 -4.05 -2.03 -3.44
CA PHE A 135 -4.22 -1.50 -4.80
C PHE A 135 -5.13 -0.29 -4.84
N LEU A 136 -4.81 0.68 -5.71
CA LEU A 136 -5.70 1.79 -6.01
C LEU A 136 -6.98 1.27 -6.67
N THR A 137 -8.12 1.72 -6.17
CA THR A 137 -9.43 1.45 -6.77
C THR A 137 -9.55 2.13 -8.14
N PRO A 138 -10.43 1.64 -9.03
CA PRO A 138 -10.68 2.31 -10.31
C PRO A 138 -11.06 3.78 -10.16
N LEU A 139 -11.87 4.13 -9.15
CA LEU A 139 -12.27 5.51 -8.88
C LEU A 139 -11.08 6.39 -8.48
N GLU A 140 -10.17 5.89 -7.65
CA GLU A 140 -8.93 6.60 -7.30
C GLU A 140 -8.06 6.81 -8.54
N LYS A 141 -7.92 5.79 -9.40
CA LYS A 141 -7.13 5.90 -10.64
C LYS A 141 -7.67 6.99 -11.56
N VAL A 142 -8.99 7.02 -11.77
CA VAL A 142 -9.67 8.06 -12.56
C VAL A 142 -9.45 9.45 -11.96
N ARG A 143 -9.64 9.61 -10.64
CA ARG A 143 -9.41 10.89 -9.95
C ARG A 143 -7.97 11.37 -10.03
N LEU A 144 -7.04 10.44 -10.12
CA LEU A 144 -5.62 10.70 -10.27
C LEU A 144 -5.19 10.93 -11.71
N GLY A 145 -6.08 10.77 -12.70
CA GLY A 145 -5.69 10.84 -14.10
C GLY A 145 -4.69 9.76 -14.51
N VAL A 146 -4.57 8.66 -13.74
CA VAL A 146 -3.69 7.53 -14.11
C VAL A 146 -4.47 6.52 -14.96
N PRO A 147 -3.83 5.83 -15.92
CA PRO A 147 -4.49 4.85 -16.75
C PRO A 147 -5.24 3.79 -15.94
N VAL A 148 -6.51 3.57 -16.28
CA VAL A 148 -7.29 2.49 -15.70
C VAL A 148 -6.90 1.19 -16.40
N HIS A 149 -6.15 0.35 -15.71
CA HIS A 149 -5.90 -1.01 -16.18
C HIS A 149 -7.17 -1.88 -16.08
N PRO A 150 -7.29 -2.95 -16.89
CA PRO A 150 -8.35 -3.94 -16.72
C PRO A 150 -8.44 -4.42 -15.27
N LYS A 151 -9.66 -4.70 -14.82
CA LYS A 151 -9.88 -5.20 -13.45
C LYS A 151 -9.05 -6.46 -13.24
N PHE A 152 -8.21 -6.45 -12.20
CA PHE A 152 -7.45 -7.62 -11.81
C PHE A 152 -8.39 -8.67 -11.19
N MET A 153 -8.46 -9.86 -11.80
CA MET A 153 -9.44 -10.89 -11.46
C MET A 153 -8.86 -12.05 -10.64
N LEU A 154 -7.53 -12.15 -10.49
CA LEU A 154 -6.86 -13.24 -9.77
C LEU A 154 -6.77 -12.94 -8.26
N ILE A 155 -7.93 -12.77 -7.64
CA ILE A 155 -8.08 -12.46 -6.21
C ILE A 155 -8.80 -13.63 -5.55
N SER A 156 -8.27 -14.14 -4.42
CA SER A 156 -8.97 -15.18 -3.66
C SER A 156 -10.15 -14.60 -2.90
N MET A 157 -11.30 -15.28 -2.95
CA MET A 157 -12.47 -14.91 -2.17
C MET A 157 -12.18 -15.01 -0.67
N PRO A 158 -12.79 -14.15 0.17
CA PRO A 158 -12.64 -14.26 1.61
C PRO A 158 -13.17 -15.62 2.05
N THR A 159 -12.34 -16.38 2.75
CA THR A 159 -12.77 -17.65 3.34
C THR A 159 -13.73 -17.34 4.48
N ILE A 160 -15.04 -17.40 4.22
CA ILE A 160 -16.05 -17.34 5.27
C ILE A 160 -15.88 -18.62 6.09
N LYS A 161 -15.18 -18.53 7.23
CA LYS A 161 -15.24 -19.59 8.24
C LYS A 161 -16.65 -19.54 8.83
N LEU A 162 -17.56 -20.35 8.28
CA LEU A 162 -18.84 -20.61 8.93
C LEU A 162 -18.54 -21.17 10.34
N PRO A 163 -19.21 -20.68 11.39
CA PRO A 163 -19.08 -21.28 12.70
C PRO A 163 -19.48 -22.76 12.60
N PRO A 164 -18.82 -23.68 13.35
CA PRO A 164 -19.17 -25.09 13.33
C PRO A 164 -20.65 -25.25 13.68
N SER A 165 -21.36 -26.00 12.84
CA SER A 165 -22.81 -26.23 12.86
C SER A 165 -23.28 -27.13 14.02
N HIS A 166 -22.72 -26.95 15.22
CA HIS A 166 -23.09 -27.68 16.43
C HIS A 166 -23.75 -26.79 17.48
N LEU A 167 -24.65 -25.89 17.08
CA LEU A 167 -25.62 -25.24 18.00
C LEU A 167 -26.93 -24.94 17.27
N LEU A 168 -27.58 -26.00 16.77
CA LEU A 168 -29.03 -26.01 16.61
C LEU A 168 -29.55 -27.14 17.50
N GLN A 169 -29.77 -26.84 18.78
CA GLN A 169 -30.70 -27.65 19.56
C GLN A 169 -32.12 -27.16 19.24
N PRO A 170 -33.06 -28.05 18.88
CA PRO A 170 -34.45 -27.68 18.71
C PRO A 170 -35.07 -27.46 20.10
N TRP A 171 -35.72 -26.32 20.25
CA TRP A 171 -36.60 -26.05 21.38
C TRP A 171 -37.80 -27.02 21.31
N LEU A 172 -37.94 -27.87 22.32
CA LEU A 172 -39.18 -28.53 22.73
C LEU A 172 -39.53 -28.03 24.12
#